data_AF-A0A1V4TU04-F1
#
_entry.id   AF-A0A1V4TU04-F1
#
_cell.length_a   1.000
_cell.length_b   1.000
_cell.length_c   1.000
_cell.angle_alpha   90.00
_cell.angle_beta   90.00
_cell.angle_gamma   90.00
#
_symmetry.space_group_name_H-M   'P 1'
#
loop_
_entity.id
_entity.type
_entity.pdbx_description
1 polymer ?
#
loop_
_entity_poly.entity_id
_entity_poly.type
_entity_poly.pdbx_seq_one_letter_code
_entity_poly.pdbx_strand_id
1 'polypeptide(L)'
;MPKSAVLLLALLVLMAALIPAPAAAESGDGAVTISADGHLVLLNFTVTENHWDDPANAGNVRWLVYLDDASAQDSFDVFVMTADTYQEYISGGTYQLVIGWGSDYAGAVPAYNLVYLFEEGDYVLLIDNTDVGMGPYAPAELKVHYEYDAQNVEVPKETRWDLFIALMVLIALIGAVFLLLLNMWVKHRLNRVDEERRKRCSNCGKVSISDGEYCPYCGKER
;
A
#
# COMPACT_ATOMS: atom_id res chain seq x y z
N MET A 1 -31.42 -13.75 -13.85
CA MET A 1 -30.64 -12.76 -13.08
C MET A 1 -30.01 -11.77 -14.05
N PRO A 2 -30.27 -10.46 -13.93
CA PRO A 2 -29.75 -9.50 -14.90
C PRO A 2 -28.23 -9.47 -14.77
N LYS A 3 -27.52 -9.62 -15.90
CA LYS A 3 -26.04 -9.60 -15.99
C LYS A 3 -25.40 -8.39 -15.29
N SER A 4 -26.16 -7.31 -15.12
CA SER A 4 -25.78 -6.09 -14.38
C SER A 4 -25.56 -6.31 -12.88
N ALA A 5 -26.31 -7.22 -12.24
CA ALA A 5 -26.15 -7.50 -10.80
C ALA A 5 -24.84 -8.25 -10.50
N VAL A 6 -24.41 -9.12 -11.43
CA VAL A 6 -23.13 -9.85 -11.32
C VAL A 6 -21.95 -8.89 -11.45
N LEU A 7 -22.04 -7.91 -12.36
CA LEU A 7 -21.03 -6.85 -12.51
C LEU A 7 -20.92 -5.95 -11.27
N LEU A 8 -22.06 -5.60 -10.66
CA LEU A 8 -22.10 -4.79 -9.43
C LEU A 8 -21.53 -5.54 -8.22
N LEU A 9 -21.81 -6.84 -8.11
CA LEU A 9 -21.25 -7.68 -7.05
C LEU A 9 -19.74 -7.87 -7.23
N ALA A 10 -19.27 -8.11 -8.46
CA ALA A 10 -17.85 -8.22 -8.77
C ALA A 10 -17.09 -6.92 -8.45
N LEU A 11 -17.71 -5.77 -8.72
CA LEU A 11 -17.16 -4.46 -8.40
C LEU A 11 -17.07 -4.22 -6.88
N LEU A 12 -18.10 -4.63 -6.13
CA LEU A 12 -18.11 -4.57 -4.65
C LEU A 12 -17.03 -5.48 -4.04
N VAL A 13 -16.83 -6.69 -4.58
CA VAL A 13 -15.77 -7.60 -4.12
C VAL A 13 -14.38 -7.04 -4.45
N LEU A 14 -14.20 -6.43 -5.62
CA LEU A 14 -12.95 -5.74 -5.97
C LEU A 14 -12.67 -4.55 -5.03
N MET A 15 -13.71 -3.80 -4.66
CA MET A 15 -13.58 -2.66 -3.73
C MET A 15 -13.25 -3.11 -2.30
N ALA A 16 -13.83 -4.23 -1.84
CA ALA A 16 -13.50 -4.78 -0.52
C ALA A 16 -12.06 -5.32 -0.45
N ALA A 17 -11.52 -5.84 -1.57
CA ALA A 17 -10.12 -6.27 -1.66
C ALA A 17 -9.11 -5.10 -1.70
N LEU A 18 -9.58 -3.86 -1.85
CA LEU A 18 -8.75 -2.64 -1.88
C LEU A 18 -8.74 -1.90 -0.54
N ILE A 19 -9.44 -2.41 0.49
CA ILE A 19 -9.33 -1.88 1.85
C ILE A 19 -8.01 -2.42 2.42
N PRO A 20 -7.03 -1.57 2.76
CA PRO A 20 -5.81 -2.01 3.40
C PRO A 20 -6.18 -2.69 4.73
N ALA A 21 -6.00 -4.00 4.79
CA ALA A 21 -6.07 -4.71 6.05
C ALA A 21 -4.90 -4.22 6.93
N PRO A 22 -5.12 -3.93 8.22
CA PRO A 22 -4.01 -3.74 9.14
C PRO A 22 -3.20 -5.03 9.12
N ALA A 23 -1.97 -4.94 8.64
CA ALA A 23 -1.11 -6.10 8.51
C ALA A 23 -0.61 -6.46 9.91
N ALA A 24 -1.09 -7.59 10.45
CA ALA A 24 -0.59 -8.18 11.69
C ALA A 24 0.83 -8.76 11.55
N ALA A 25 1.42 -8.66 10.36
CA ALA A 25 2.80 -9.00 10.07
C ALA A 25 3.35 -8.07 8.99
N GLU A 26 4.54 -7.52 9.21
CA GLU A 26 5.26 -6.68 8.26
C GLU A 26 6.70 -7.18 8.15
N SER A 27 7.21 -7.29 6.93
CA SER A 27 8.58 -7.71 6.67
C SER A 27 9.25 -6.83 5.63
N GLY A 28 10.56 -6.71 5.73
CA GLY A 28 11.38 -5.94 4.81
C GLY A 28 12.73 -6.60 4.59
N ASP A 29 13.24 -6.45 3.37
CA ASP A 29 14.56 -6.92 2.95
C ASP A 29 15.13 -5.87 1.99
N GLY A 30 16.41 -5.52 2.16
CA GLY A 30 17.08 -4.59 1.27
C GLY A 30 18.52 -4.29 1.61
N ALA A 31 19.09 -3.38 0.82
CA ALA A 31 20.42 -2.83 1.02
C ALA A 31 20.33 -1.30 1.09
N VAL A 32 21.13 -0.70 1.96
CA VAL A 32 21.08 0.74 2.21
C VAL A 32 22.46 1.31 2.51
N THR A 33 22.62 2.58 2.18
CA THR A 33 23.79 3.39 2.52
C THR A 33 23.37 4.45 3.52
N ILE A 34 24.05 4.48 4.67
CA ILE A 34 23.82 5.44 5.76
C ILE A 34 25.04 6.36 5.79
N SER A 35 24.80 7.67 5.82
CA SER A 35 25.88 8.65 5.89
C SER A 35 26.68 8.50 7.18
N ALA A 36 27.93 9.00 7.17
CA ALA A 36 28.68 9.22 8.38
C ALA A 36 27.84 10.01 9.40
N ASP A 37 27.86 9.58 10.67
CA ASP A 37 27.14 10.22 11.76
C ASP A 37 25.62 10.28 11.53
N GLY A 38 25.08 9.22 10.92
CA GLY A 38 23.65 9.11 10.60
C GLY A 38 23.03 7.83 11.13
N HIS A 39 21.72 7.72 10.95
CA HIS A 39 20.94 6.53 11.29
C HIS A 39 19.86 6.28 10.25
N LEU A 40 19.34 5.06 10.25
CA LEU A 40 18.20 4.68 9.42
C LEU A 40 17.14 4.00 10.28
N VAL A 41 15.93 4.52 10.24
CA VAL A 41 14.75 3.83 10.78
C VAL A 41 14.28 2.79 9.76
N LEU A 42 14.33 1.51 10.14
CA LEU A 42 13.83 0.41 9.33
C LEU A 42 12.32 0.24 9.47
N LEU A 43 11.81 0.38 10.70
CA LEU A 43 10.41 0.16 11.01
C LEU A 43 9.96 1.05 12.16
N ASN A 44 8.84 1.77 11.96
CA ASN A 44 8.04 2.35 13.03
C ASN A 44 6.81 1.47 13.20
N PHE A 45 6.47 1.10 14.42
CA PHE A 45 5.37 0.17 14.67
C PHE A 45 4.81 0.32 16.08
N THR A 46 3.58 -0.16 16.26
CA THR A 46 2.81 -0.01 17.49
C THR A 46 2.37 -1.38 17.99
N VAL A 47 2.56 -1.63 19.29
CA VAL A 47 1.90 -2.74 20.00
C VAL A 47 0.62 -2.19 20.59
N THR A 48 -0.52 -2.73 20.17
CA THR A 48 -1.84 -2.12 20.42
C THR A 48 -2.41 -2.38 21.82
N GLU A 49 -1.89 -3.37 22.54
CA GLU A 49 -2.33 -3.68 23.89
C GLU A 49 -1.24 -4.46 24.67
N ASN A 50 -1.40 -4.55 25.99
CA ASN A 50 -0.46 -5.29 26.83
C ASN A 50 -0.71 -6.81 26.75
N HIS A 51 0.35 -7.61 26.61
CA HIS A 51 0.30 -9.07 26.42
C HIS A 51 1.07 -9.88 27.47
N TRP A 52 1.24 -9.36 28.69
CA TRP A 52 2.00 -10.02 29.77
C TRP A 52 1.57 -11.46 30.09
N ASP A 53 0.26 -11.73 30.00
CA ASP A 53 -0.33 -13.04 30.28
C ASP A 53 -0.48 -13.91 29.03
N ASP A 54 -0.13 -13.39 27.84
CA ASP A 54 -0.27 -14.08 26.55
C ASP A 54 0.94 -13.88 25.63
N PRO A 55 2.08 -14.55 25.92
CA PRO A 55 3.30 -14.40 25.12
C PRO A 55 3.18 -14.83 23.66
N ALA A 56 2.17 -15.62 23.31
CA ALA A 56 1.94 -16.06 21.94
C ALA A 56 1.42 -14.92 21.05
N ASN A 57 0.73 -13.95 21.65
CA ASN A 57 0.19 -12.78 20.97
C ASN A 57 0.97 -11.49 21.25
N ALA A 58 2.05 -11.56 22.05
CA ALA A 58 2.96 -10.43 22.21
C ALA A 58 3.52 -9.97 20.86
N GLY A 59 3.65 -8.64 20.72
CA GLY A 59 4.36 -8.03 19.60
C GLY A 59 5.78 -8.56 19.55
N ASN A 60 6.30 -8.84 18.36
CA ASN A 60 7.70 -9.20 18.23
C ASN A 60 8.31 -8.66 16.95
N VAL A 61 9.61 -8.41 17.01
CA VAL A 61 10.42 -8.00 15.87
C VAL A 61 11.71 -8.81 15.85
N ARG A 62 12.00 -9.40 14.70
CA ARG A 62 13.24 -10.11 14.39
C ARG A 62 13.97 -9.36 13.31
N TRP A 63 15.29 -9.25 13.43
CA TRP A 63 16.12 -8.65 12.39
C TRP A 63 17.41 -9.42 12.16
N LEU A 64 17.97 -9.22 10.97
CA LEU A 64 19.32 -9.59 10.58
C LEU A 64 19.89 -8.41 9.79
N VAL A 65 21.02 -7.86 10.22
CA VAL A 65 21.73 -6.77 9.52
C VAL A 65 23.21 -7.15 9.42
N TYR A 66 23.80 -7.02 8.23
CA TYR A 66 25.21 -7.32 8.00
C TYR A 66 25.88 -6.31 7.07
N LEU A 67 27.17 -6.11 7.27
CA LEU A 67 27.98 -5.20 6.46
C LEU A 67 28.06 -5.67 5.01
N ASP A 68 28.02 -4.70 4.11
CA ASP A 68 28.49 -4.88 2.74
C ASP A 68 30.01 -4.75 2.69
N ASP A 69 30.68 -5.58 1.88
CA ASP A 69 32.14 -5.56 1.70
C ASP A 69 32.69 -4.20 1.24
N ALA A 70 31.86 -3.35 0.63
CA ALA A 70 32.21 -2.00 0.18
C ALA A 70 31.89 -0.89 1.20
N SER A 71 31.48 -1.24 2.42
CA SER A 71 31.27 -0.29 3.52
C SER A 71 32.59 0.36 3.93
N ALA A 72 32.59 1.68 4.17
CA ALA A 72 33.74 2.38 4.74
C ALA A 72 33.80 2.22 6.27
N GLN A 73 32.67 1.83 6.87
CA GLN A 73 32.54 1.46 8.27
C GLN A 73 32.67 -0.05 8.47
N ASP A 74 33.35 -0.42 9.55
CA ASP A 74 33.57 -1.81 9.99
C ASP A 74 32.68 -2.21 11.18
N SER A 75 31.93 -1.26 11.74
CA SER A 75 30.98 -1.50 12.82
C SER A 75 29.77 -0.57 12.76
N PHE A 76 28.67 -1.01 13.38
CA PHE A 76 27.38 -0.32 13.46
C PHE A 76 26.54 -0.91 14.61
N ASP A 77 25.51 -0.20 15.03
CA ASP A 77 24.57 -0.69 16.03
C ASP A 77 23.17 -0.87 15.46
N VAL A 78 22.38 -1.74 16.10
CA VAL A 78 20.96 -1.92 15.77
C VAL A 78 20.15 -1.92 17.05
N PHE A 79 19.08 -1.12 17.10
CA PHE A 79 18.28 -0.94 18.31
C PHE A 79 16.78 -1.05 18.03
N VAL A 80 16.08 -1.66 18.98
CA VAL A 80 14.65 -1.44 19.22
C VAL A 80 14.52 -0.52 20.42
N MET A 81 13.75 0.55 20.27
CA MET A 81 13.50 1.53 21.33
C MET A 81 12.05 1.99 21.31
N THR A 82 11.55 2.51 22.43
CA THR A 82 10.24 3.18 22.46
C THR A 82 10.33 4.50 21.70
N ALA A 83 9.19 5.02 21.26
CA ALA A 83 9.12 6.32 20.58
C ALA A 83 9.67 7.45 21.46
N ASP A 84 9.45 7.41 22.79
CA ASP A 84 9.99 8.40 23.72
C ASP A 84 11.52 8.36 23.78
N THR A 85 12.10 7.15 23.93
CA THR A 85 13.56 6.96 23.88
C THR A 85 14.14 7.40 22.53
N TYR A 86 13.42 7.16 21.44
CA TYR A 86 13.83 7.63 20.11
C TYR A 86 13.84 9.16 19.99
N GLN A 87 12.87 9.85 20.60
CA GLN A 87 12.88 11.33 20.64
C GLN A 87 14.08 11.86 21.42
N GLU A 88 14.43 11.23 22.55
CA GLU A 88 15.63 11.58 23.31
C GLU A 88 16.90 11.36 22.46
N TYR A 89 17.01 10.22 21.79
CA TYR A 89 18.11 9.89 20.88
C TYR A 89 18.32 10.94 19.78
N ILE A 90 17.29 11.24 18.97
CA ILE A 90 17.44 12.21 17.87
C ILE A 90 17.67 13.65 18.35
N SER A 91 17.32 13.96 19.61
CA SER A 91 17.58 15.26 20.22
C SER A 91 19.02 15.43 20.72
N GLY A 92 19.84 14.38 20.67
CA GLY A 92 21.17 14.33 21.29
C GLY A 92 21.10 14.31 22.83
N GLY A 93 19.95 13.90 23.37
CA GLY A 93 19.72 13.75 24.80
C GLY A 93 20.39 12.51 25.37
N THR A 94 20.34 12.36 26.69
CA THR A 94 20.69 11.09 27.33
C THR A 94 19.49 10.17 27.27
N TYR A 95 19.66 8.96 26.76
CA TYR A 95 18.63 7.94 26.67
C TYR A 95 19.13 6.63 27.30
N GLN A 96 18.21 5.74 27.66
CA GLN A 96 18.53 4.42 28.19
C GLN A 96 17.89 3.34 27.32
N LEU A 97 18.73 2.47 26.76
CA LEU A 97 18.27 1.31 26.00
C LEU A 97 17.89 0.16 26.94
N VAL A 98 16.87 -0.60 26.52
CA VAL A 98 16.50 -1.84 27.20
C VAL A 98 17.56 -2.91 26.87
N ILE A 99 18.09 -3.55 27.91
CA ILE A 99 19.10 -4.60 27.75
C ILE A 99 18.55 -5.73 26.89
N GLY A 100 19.29 -6.11 25.85
CA GLY A 100 18.90 -7.20 24.94
C GLY A 100 17.95 -6.78 23.82
N TRP A 101 17.58 -5.50 23.73
CA TRP A 101 16.81 -4.95 22.60
C TRP A 101 17.69 -4.36 21.49
N GLY A 102 18.99 -4.64 21.53
CA GLY A 102 19.93 -4.13 20.54
C GLY A 102 21.08 -5.09 20.28
N SER A 103 21.93 -4.68 19.35
CA SER A 103 23.22 -5.29 19.05
C SER A 103 24.24 -4.18 18.88
N ASP A 104 25.15 -4.07 19.85
CA ASP A 104 26.20 -3.07 19.85
C ASP A 104 27.43 -3.59 19.10
N TYR A 105 28.10 -2.72 18.36
CA TYR A 105 29.35 -2.95 17.64
C TYR A 105 29.29 -4.17 16.70
N ALA A 106 28.14 -4.36 16.04
CA ALA A 106 27.98 -5.36 14.99
C ALA A 106 28.86 -5.01 13.80
N GLY A 107 29.39 -6.01 13.09
CA GLY A 107 30.37 -5.76 12.03
C GLY A 107 30.90 -7.06 11.44
N ALA A 108 31.98 -7.59 12.01
CA ALA A 108 32.51 -8.90 11.64
C ALA A 108 31.49 -10.04 11.83
N VAL A 109 30.53 -9.85 12.75
CA VAL A 109 29.38 -10.73 12.94
C VAL A 109 28.11 -9.91 12.64
N PRO A 110 27.13 -10.48 11.90
CA PRO A 110 25.84 -9.83 11.68
C PRO A 110 25.14 -9.48 12.99
N ALA A 111 24.47 -8.33 13.03
CA ALA A 111 23.50 -8.02 14.07
C ALA A 111 22.27 -8.89 13.85
N TYR A 112 21.96 -9.77 14.79
CA TYR A 112 20.77 -10.61 14.75
C TYR A 112 20.15 -10.68 16.13
N ASN A 113 18.83 -10.48 16.21
CA ASN A 113 18.10 -10.63 17.45
C ASN A 113 16.59 -10.85 17.19
N LEU A 114 15.89 -11.30 18.23
CA LEU A 114 14.43 -11.39 18.31
C LEU A 114 13.99 -10.74 19.62
N VAL A 115 13.18 -9.70 19.53
CA VAL A 115 12.66 -8.96 20.69
C VAL A 115 11.17 -9.20 20.81
N TYR A 116 10.73 -9.60 22.01
CA TYR A 116 9.32 -9.67 22.39
C TYR A 116 8.93 -8.41 23.16
N LEU A 117 7.81 -7.82 22.78
CA LEU A 117 7.26 -6.57 23.28
C LEU A 117 5.89 -6.86 23.88
N PHE A 118 5.85 -6.83 25.21
CA PHE A 118 4.67 -7.17 26.00
C PHE A 118 3.84 -5.96 26.41
N GLU A 119 4.43 -4.76 26.29
CA GLU A 119 3.77 -3.51 26.66
C GLU A 119 3.12 -2.87 25.44
N GLU A 120 1.96 -2.26 25.66
CA GLU A 120 1.34 -1.35 24.69
C GLU A 120 2.24 -0.13 24.50
N GLY A 121 2.49 0.25 23.25
CA GLY A 121 3.30 1.42 22.96
C GLY A 121 3.79 1.50 21.52
N ASP A 122 4.41 2.63 21.21
CA ASP A 122 5.06 2.90 19.94
C ASP A 122 6.55 2.60 20.03
N TYR A 123 7.07 1.92 19.00
CA TYR A 123 8.44 1.43 18.95
C TYR A 123 9.09 1.73 17.59
N VAL A 124 10.41 1.78 17.61
CA VAL A 124 11.25 2.07 16.45
C VAL A 124 12.36 1.02 16.39
N LEU A 125 12.50 0.37 15.24
CA LEU A 125 13.69 -0.42 14.88
C LEU A 125 14.59 0.45 13.99
N LEU A 126 15.84 0.65 14.40
CA LEU A 126 16.80 1.48 13.66
C LEU A 126 18.20 0.86 13.59
N ILE A 127 18.93 1.23 12.54
CA ILE A 127 20.37 1.00 12.38
C ILE A 127 21.08 2.33 12.66
N ASP A 128 22.07 2.31 13.54
CA ASP A 128 22.82 3.48 13.98
C ASP A 128 24.28 3.44 13.51
N ASN A 129 24.75 4.58 13.00
CA ASN A 129 26.12 4.81 12.53
C ASN A 129 26.70 6.10 13.16
N THR A 130 26.14 6.57 14.28
CA THR A 130 26.57 7.80 14.97
C THR A 130 27.74 7.54 15.93
N ASP A 131 27.68 6.49 16.75
CA ASP A 131 28.72 6.15 17.73
C ASP A 131 29.24 4.72 17.51
N VAL A 132 30.16 4.58 16.57
CA VAL A 132 30.69 3.26 16.17
C VAL A 132 32.06 2.98 16.80
N GLY A 133 32.12 1.94 17.62
CA GLY A 133 33.36 1.39 18.18
C GLY A 133 33.77 1.89 19.57
N MET A 134 34.52 1.05 20.30
CA MET A 134 35.28 1.49 21.48
C MET A 134 36.58 2.18 21.04
N GLY A 135 36.57 3.51 20.83
CA GLY A 135 37.79 4.29 20.56
C GLY A 135 37.55 5.57 19.76
N PRO A 136 38.61 6.30 19.35
CA PRO A 136 38.49 7.47 18.49
C PRO A 136 38.22 7.05 17.04
N TYR A 137 37.02 6.52 16.79
CA TYR A 137 36.51 6.25 15.44
C TYR A 137 35.88 7.54 14.89
N ALA A 138 36.27 7.90 13.67
CA ALA A 138 35.56 8.95 12.94
C ALA A 138 34.46 8.26 12.12
N PRO A 139 33.18 8.63 12.29
CA PRO A 139 32.12 8.04 11.50
C PRO A 139 32.38 8.18 10.00
N ALA A 140 32.18 7.09 9.26
CA ALA A 140 32.29 7.02 7.80
C ALA A 140 31.00 6.48 7.20
N GLU A 141 30.94 6.42 5.86
CA GLU A 141 29.79 5.84 5.16
C GLU A 141 29.59 4.36 5.52
N LEU A 142 28.40 4.02 6.00
CA LEU A 142 28.01 2.66 6.33
C LEU A 142 27.17 2.06 5.20
N LYS A 143 27.52 0.86 4.75
CA LYS A 143 26.71 0.08 3.81
C LYS A 143 26.35 -1.26 4.43
N VAL A 144 25.05 -1.53 4.47
CA VAL A 144 24.50 -2.73 5.10
C VAL A 144 23.38 -3.34 4.26
N HIS A 145 23.23 -4.64 4.38
CA HIS A 145 22.04 -5.38 4.00
C HIS A 145 21.24 -5.68 5.25
N TYR A 146 19.92 -5.64 5.14
CA TYR A 146 19.01 -5.87 6.26
C TYR A 146 17.84 -6.75 5.85
N GLU A 147 17.40 -7.57 6.80
CA GLU A 147 16.14 -8.30 6.77
C GLU A 147 15.44 -8.07 8.12
N TYR A 148 14.14 -7.83 8.11
CA TYR A 148 13.33 -7.81 9.33
C TYR A 148 11.95 -8.45 9.12
N ASP A 149 11.41 -8.98 10.20
CA ASP A 149 10.07 -9.57 10.29
C ASP A 149 9.46 -9.15 11.62
N ALA A 150 8.31 -8.48 11.57
CA ALA A 150 7.55 -8.06 12.75
C ALA A 150 6.17 -8.69 12.74
N GLN A 151 5.71 -9.19 13.88
CA GLN A 151 4.43 -9.89 14.04
C GLN A 151 3.67 -9.37 15.25
N ASN A 152 2.33 -9.40 15.17
CA ASN A 152 1.43 -8.87 16.19
C ASN A 152 1.69 -7.38 16.50
N VAL A 153 2.00 -6.60 15.46
CA VAL A 153 2.21 -5.15 15.56
C VAL A 153 1.43 -4.44 14.46
N GLU A 154 1.04 -3.20 14.71
CA GLU A 154 0.49 -2.30 13.70
C GLU A 154 1.61 -1.43 13.12
N VAL A 155 1.72 -1.43 11.79
CA VAL A 155 2.68 -0.58 11.08
C VAL A 155 1.91 0.56 10.42
N PRO A 156 2.12 1.83 10.82
CA PRO A 156 1.48 2.96 10.18
C PRO A 156 1.91 3.05 8.71
N LYS A 157 1.01 2.71 7.79
CA LYS A 157 1.21 2.91 6.36
C LYS A 157 0.91 4.35 5.99
N GLU A 158 1.74 4.95 5.13
CA GLU A 158 1.47 6.31 4.65
C GLU A 158 0.12 6.36 3.92
N THR A 159 -0.86 7.00 4.55
CA THR A 159 -2.24 7.19 4.07
C THR A 159 -2.35 7.83 2.68
N ARG A 160 -1.26 8.46 2.20
CA ARG A 160 -1.21 9.16 0.92
C ARG A 160 -1.36 8.22 -0.28
N TRP A 161 -0.78 7.02 -0.21
CA TRP A 161 -0.88 6.04 -1.29
C TRP A 161 -2.25 5.38 -1.33
N ASP A 162 -2.81 5.04 -0.18
CA ASP A 162 -4.17 4.49 -0.08
C ASP A 162 -5.22 5.51 -0.56
N LEU A 163 -5.06 6.79 -0.19
CA LEU A 163 -5.93 7.86 -0.69
C LEU A 163 -5.79 8.06 -2.20
N PHE A 164 -4.57 7.99 -2.74
CA PHE A 164 -4.33 8.09 -4.18
C PHE A 164 -4.97 6.92 -4.94
N ILE A 165 -4.81 5.69 -4.44
CA ILE A 165 -5.44 4.50 -5.01
C ILE A 165 -6.96 4.64 -4.95
N ALA A 166 -7.52 5.04 -3.81
CA ALA A 166 -8.96 5.27 -3.65
C ALA A 166 -9.49 6.33 -4.64
N LEU A 167 -8.74 7.41 -4.85
CA LEU A 167 -9.09 8.45 -5.83
C LEU A 167 -9.06 7.91 -7.27
N MET A 168 -8.05 7.13 -7.64
CA MET A 168 -7.95 6.53 -8.97
C MET A 168 -9.10 5.55 -9.24
N VAL A 169 -9.49 4.77 -8.23
CA VAL A 169 -10.65 3.88 -8.31
C VAL A 169 -11.93 4.70 -8.52
N LEU A 170 -12.12 5.79 -7.78
CA LEU A 170 -13.28 6.67 -7.96
C LEU A 170 -13.37 7.26 -9.38
N ILE A 171 -12.24 7.71 -9.94
CA ILE A 171 -12.18 8.23 -11.32
C ILE A 171 -12.54 7.13 -12.33
N ALA A 172 -12.04 5.92 -12.14
CA ALA A 172 -12.37 4.78 -13.00
C ALA A 172 -13.87 4.44 -12.96
N LEU A 173 -14.49 4.50 -11.78
CA LEU A 173 -15.94 4.29 -11.60
C LEU A 173 -16.76 5.34 -12.35
N ILE A 174 -16.40 6.62 -12.22
CA ILE A 174 -17.07 7.71 -12.94
C ILE A 174 -16.94 7.52 -14.45
N GLY A 175 -15.76 7.13 -14.94
CA GLY A 175 -15.53 6.83 -16.35
C GLY A 175 -16.39 5.67 -16.85
N ALA A 176 -16.51 4.59 -16.08
CA ALA A 176 -17.35 3.44 -16.42
C ALA A 176 -18.84 3.82 -16.49
N VAL A 177 -19.33 4.60 -15.53
CA VAL A 177 -20.71 5.11 -15.53
C VAL A 177 -20.96 6.00 -16.75
N PHE A 178 -20.03 6.88 -17.09
CA PHE A 178 -20.12 7.72 -18.28
C PHE A 178 -20.21 6.90 -19.57
N LEU A 179 -19.37 5.88 -19.72
CA LEU A 179 -19.41 4.98 -20.89
C LEU A 179 -20.71 4.18 -20.97
N LEU A 180 -21.27 3.75 -19.84
CA LEU A 180 -22.57 3.08 -19.79
C LEU A 180 -23.71 4.02 -20.23
N LEU A 181 -23.72 5.26 -19.74
CA LEU A 181 -24.69 6.28 -20.14
C LEU A 181 -24.58 6.59 -21.64
N LEU A 182 -23.35 6.74 -22.14
CA LEU A 182 -23.09 6.98 -23.57
C LEU A 182 -23.59 5.82 -24.42
N ASN A 183 -23.33 4.57 -24.02
CA ASN A 183 -23.84 3.38 -24.71
C ASN A 183 -25.37 3.33 -24.72
N MET A 184 -26.02 3.62 -23.59
CA MET A 184 -27.49 3.71 -23.51
C MET A 184 -28.04 4.80 -24.43
N TRP A 185 -27.41 5.98 -24.44
CA TRP A 185 -27.83 7.10 -25.29
C TRP A 185 -27.67 6.77 -26.78
N VAL A 186 -26.54 6.18 -27.18
CA VAL A 186 -26.30 5.72 -28.57
C VAL A 186 -27.34 4.68 -28.97
N LYS A 187 -27.61 3.69 -28.13
CA LYS A 187 -28.67 2.70 -28.39
C LYS A 187 -30.04 3.34 -28.54
N HIS A 188 -30.39 4.28 -27.67
CA HIS A 188 -31.67 4.97 -27.75
C HIS A 188 -31.79 5.80 -29.04
N ARG A 189 -30.71 6.49 -29.44
CA ARG A 189 -30.65 7.24 -30.70
C ARG A 189 -30.78 6.32 -31.92
N LEU A 190 -30.07 5.19 -31.94
CA LEU A 190 -30.16 4.21 -33.03
C LEU A 190 -31.56 3.63 -33.14
N ASN A 191 -32.18 3.22 -32.02
CA ASN A 191 -33.55 2.73 -32.01
C ASN A 191 -34.55 3.77 -32.56
N ARG A 192 -34.38 5.04 -32.20
CA ARG A 192 -35.22 6.13 -32.74
C ARG A 192 -35.02 6.32 -34.24
N VAL A 193 -33.78 6.27 -34.72
CA VAL A 193 -33.49 6.37 -36.17
C VAL A 193 -34.04 5.17 -36.92
N ASP A 194 -33.97 3.96 -36.36
CA ASP A 194 -34.54 2.74 -36.95
C ASP A 194 -36.08 2.78 -36.98
N GLU A 195 -36.72 3.29 -35.93
CA GLU A 195 -38.17 3.56 -35.93
C GLU A 195 -38.56 4.62 -36.97
N GLU A 196 -37.79 5.69 -37.10
CA GLU A 196 -38.00 6.72 -38.13
C GLU A 196 -37.77 6.18 -39.56
N ARG A 197 -36.83 5.25 -39.74
CA ARG A 197 -36.62 4.54 -41.03
C ARG A 197 -37.77 3.60 -41.35
N ARG A 198 -38.29 2.85 -40.38
CA ARG A 198 -39.47 1.98 -40.57
C ARG A 198 -40.72 2.73 -41.02
N LYS A 199 -40.84 4.01 -40.69
CA LYS A 199 -41.96 4.87 -41.14
C LYS A 199 -41.81 5.36 -42.58
N ARG A 200 -40.66 5.15 -43.25
CA ARG A 200 -40.40 5.58 -44.63
C ARG A 200 -40.55 4.40 -45.60
N CYS A 201 -41.11 4.67 -46.78
CA CYS A 201 -41.15 3.68 -47.85
C CYS A 201 -39.74 3.37 -48.36
N SER A 202 -39.41 2.09 -48.47
CA SER A 202 -38.13 1.57 -48.95
C SER A 202 -37.75 2.05 -50.37
N ASN A 203 -38.76 2.27 -51.23
CA ASN A 203 -38.57 2.64 -52.63
C ASN A 203 -38.47 4.15 -52.91
N CYS A 204 -39.22 4.99 -52.18
CA CYS A 204 -39.27 6.45 -52.46
C CYS A 204 -38.85 7.33 -51.28
N GLY A 205 -38.54 6.76 -50.12
CA GLY A 205 -38.03 7.48 -48.94
C GLY A 205 -39.03 8.41 -48.24
N LYS A 206 -40.26 8.56 -48.77
CA LYS A 206 -41.31 9.37 -48.15
C LYS A 206 -41.95 8.64 -46.96
N VAL A 207 -42.31 9.41 -45.92
CA VAL A 207 -42.98 8.90 -44.72
C VAL A 207 -44.41 8.48 -45.08
N SER A 208 -44.75 7.19 -44.94
CA SER A 208 -46.11 6.69 -45.21
C SER A 208 -46.81 6.38 -43.88
N ILE A 209 -47.91 7.09 -43.62
CA ILE A 209 -48.69 6.99 -42.37
C ILE A 209 -49.81 5.93 -42.48
N SER A 210 -50.08 5.40 -43.68
CA SER A 210 -51.15 4.42 -43.91
C SER A 210 -50.68 2.97 -43.74
N ASP A 211 -51.47 2.15 -43.05
CA ASP A 211 -51.32 0.68 -42.89
C ASP A 211 -51.67 -0.14 -44.15
N GLY A 212 -51.62 0.47 -45.34
CA GLY A 212 -51.89 -0.22 -46.61
C GLY A 212 -50.66 -0.97 -47.16
N GLU A 213 -50.89 -2.01 -47.96
CA GLU A 213 -49.84 -2.80 -48.66
C GLU A 213 -49.02 -1.95 -49.65
N TYR A 214 -49.59 -0.88 -50.20
CA TYR A 214 -48.98 -0.05 -51.23
C TYR A 214 -48.65 1.36 -50.72
N CYS A 215 -47.48 1.88 -51.10
CA CYS A 215 -47.08 3.24 -50.75
C CYS A 215 -47.89 4.28 -51.55
N PRO A 216 -48.54 5.26 -50.90
CA PRO A 216 -49.39 6.26 -51.58
C PRO A 216 -48.63 7.24 -52.48
N TYR A 217 -47.29 7.29 -52.39
CA TYR A 217 -46.47 8.21 -53.16
C TYR A 217 -45.82 7.59 -54.40
N CYS A 218 -45.53 6.29 -54.40
CA CYS A 218 -44.86 5.61 -55.50
C CYS A 218 -45.61 4.39 -56.03
N GLY A 219 -46.72 3.99 -55.40
CA GLY A 219 -47.57 2.88 -55.85
C GLY A 219 -46.93 1.49 -55.76
N LYS A 220 -45.72 1.38 -55.21
CA LYS A 220 -45.05 0.08 -55.01
C LYS A 220 -45.46 -0.52 -53.66
N GLU A 221 -45.45 -1.84 -53.60
CA GLU A 221 -45.56 -2.59 -52.34
C GLU A 221 -44.50 -2.12 -51.34
N ARG A 222 -44.89 -2.07 -50.07
CA ARG A 222 -44.16 -1.39 -48.99
C ARG A 222 -42.81 -2.02 -48.68
#